data_AF-A0A1W4XPN2-F1
#
_entry.id   AF-A0A1W4XPN2-F1
#
_cell.length_a   1.000
_cell.length_b   1.000
_cell.length_c   1.000
_cell.angle_alpha   90.00
_cell.angle_beta   90.00
_cell.angle_gamma   90.00
#
_symmetry.space_group_name_H-M   'P 1'
#
loop_
_entity.id
_entity.type
_entity.pdbx_description
1 polymer ?
#
loop_
_entity_poly.entity_id
_entity_poly.type
_entity_poly.pdbx_seq_one_letter_code
_entity_poly.pdbx_strand_id
1 'polypeptide(L)'
;MGNLLGCIEEVPDLQRLEYDMTPLNSSPVPIIWLVGPNGSGRSIQASILSERVGFQVIDLRELIKSESKKETDRGKLIKDFEKSARKIPDVSIRYSLMK
;
A
#
# COMPACT_ATOMS: atom_id res chain seq x y z
N MET A 1 8.90 13.87 -30.90
CA MET A 1 9.54 14.59 -29.78
C MET A 1 8.45 15.03 -28.83
N GLY A 2 8.58 14.70 -27.54
CA GLY A 2 7.62 15.06 -26.50
C GLY A 2 7.34 13.88 -25.57
N ASN A 3 8.26 13.63 -24.64
CA ASN A 3 8.04 12.65 -23.57
C ASN A 3 6.89 13.13 -22.68
N LEU A 4 5.81 12.36 -22.59
CA LEU A 4 4.75 12.55 -21.61
C LEU A 4 5.08 11.74 -20.34
N LEU A 5 6.24 12.02 -19.74
CA LEU A 5 6.58 11.59 -18.39
C LEU A 5 5.92 12.57 -17.41
N GLY A 6 4.59 12.48 -17.35
CA GLY A 6 3.80 13.19 -16.35
C GLY A 6 3.84 12.44 -15.03
N CYS A 7 4.36 13.12 -14.01
CA CYS A 7 4.27 12.79 -12.58
C CYS A 7 5.29 11.79 -12.03
N ILE A 8 6.57 12.14 -12.13
CA ILE A 8 7.43 12.01 -10.94
C ILE A 8 7.37 13.38 -10.27
N GLU A 9 6.34 13.61 -9.44
CA GLU A 9 6.45 14.69 -8.46
C GLU A 9 7.60 14.30 -7.54
N GLU A 10 8.60 15.17 -7.41
CA GLU A 10 9.65 15.00 -6.40
C GLU A 10 8.95 14.91 -5.05
N VAL A 11 8.87 13.69 -4.53
CA VAL A 11 8.31 13.44 -3.21
C VAL A 11 9.27 14.13 -2.24
N PRO A 12 8.85 15.19 -1.53
CA PRO A 12 9.70 15.83 -0.55
C PRO A 12 10.22 14.77 0.42
N ASP A 13 11.42 14.95 0.98
CA ASP A 13 12.04 14.10 1.99
C ASP A 13 11.24 14.08 3.31
N LEU A 14 9.96 13.69 3.24
CA LEU A 14 9.08 13.42 4.35
C LEU A 14 9.61 12.14 4.98
N GLN A 15 10.48 12.38 5.97
CA GLN A 15 11.05 11.45 6.95
C GLN A 15 10.77 9.99 6.61
N ARG A 16 11.77 9.31 6.04
CA ARG A 16 11.88 7.86 6.21
C ARG A 16 11.85 7.62 7.71
N LEU A 17 10.69 7.26 8.25
CA LEU A 17 10.64 6.74 9.61
C LEU A 17 11.52 5.49 9.64
N GLU A 18 12.33 5.38 10.67
CA GLU A 18 13.04 4.13 10.94
C GLU A 18 11.99 3.13 11.42
N TYR A 19 11.74 2.13 10.59
CA TYR A 19 10.87 1.01 10.93
C TYR A 19 11.76 -0.14 11.42
N ASP A 20 11.29 -0.87 12.43
CA ASP A 20 11.94 -2.11 12.83
C ASP A 20 11.73 -3.17 11.74
N MET A 21 12.78 -3.40 10.94
CA MET A 21 12.79 -4.39 9.88
C MET A 21 13.23 -5.78 10.37
N THR A 22 13.58 -5.92 11.66
CA THR A 22 14.05 -7.18 12.24
C THR A 22 13.09 -8.34 11.96
N PRO A 23 11.76 -8.20 12.11
CA PRO A 23 10.83 -9.30 11.82
C PRO A 23 10.84 -9.78 10.36
N LEU A 24 11.15 -8.88 9.42
CA LEU A 24 11.23 -9.20 7.99
C LEU A 24 12.56 -9.86 7.62
N ASN A 25 13.64 -9.51 8.33
CA ASN A 25 14.98 -10.03 8.07
C ASN A 25 15.27 -11.35 8.81
N SER A 26 14.63 -11.59 9.95
CA SER A 26 14.87 -12.79 10.76
C SER A 26 13.96 -13.96 10.41
N SER A 27 12.87 -13.72 9.68
CA SER A 27 11.89 -14.75 9.33
C SER A 27 12.31 -15.49 8.05
N PRO A 28 12.27 -16.84 8.02
CA PRO A 28 12.53 -17.60 6.80
C PRO A 28 11.36 -17.55 5.79
N VAL A 29 10.27 -16.83 6.12
CA VAL A 29 9.07 -16.75 5.29
C VAL A 29 9.29 -15.77 4.14
N PRO A 30 9.09 -16.16 2.87
CA PRO A 30 9.34 -15.29 1.72
C PRO A 30 8.28 -14.19 1.59
N ILE A 31 8.69 -13.00 1.14
CA ILE A 31 7.75 -11.93 0.75
C ILE A 31 7.41 -12.11 -0.73
N ILE A 32 6.12 -12.27 -1.03
CA ILE A 32 5.63 -12.55 -2.39
C ILE A 32 4.88 -11.34 -2.94
N TRP A 33 5.32 -10.84 -4.09
CA TRP A 33 4.66 -9.76 -4.82
C TRP A 33 3.81 -10.32 -5.96
N LEU A 34 2.49 -10.16 -5.90
CA LEU A 34 1.57 -10.59 -6.95
C LEU A 34 1.34 -9.46 -7.97
N VAL A 35 2.00 -9.56 -9.13
CA VAL A 35 1.94 -8.56 -10.21
C VAL A 35 1.26 -9.14 -11.44
N GLY A 36 0.45 -8.35 -12.12
CA GLY A 36 -0.29 -8.78 -13.31
C GLY A 36 -1.30 -7.75 -13.80
N PRO A 37 -1.85 -7.93 -15.01
CA PRO A 37 -2.84 -7.03 -15.58
C PRO A 37 -4.15 -7.06 -14.80
N ASN A 38 -5.02 -6.06 -15.02
CA ASN A 38 -6.35 -6.05 -14.42
C ASN A 38 -7.15 -7.27 -14.87
N GLY A 39 -7.89 -7.90 -13.95
CA GLY A 39 -8.68 -9.11 -14.26
C GLY A 39 -7.91 -10.43 -14.24
N SER A 40 -6.59 -10.45 -14.04
CA SER A 40 -5.77 -11.68 -13.97
C SER A 40 -6.01 -12.58 -12.74
N GLY A 41 -6.96 -12.22 -11.87
CA GLY A 41 -7.27 -13.03 -10.68
C GLY A 41 -6.29 -12.90 -9.52
N ARG A 42 -5.47 -11.84 -9.45
CA ARG A 42 -4.49 -11.60 -8.36
C ARG A 42 -5.09 -11.72 -6.96
N SER A 43 -6.27 -11.13 -6.73
CA SER A 43 -6.95 -11.20 -5.44
C SER A 43 -7.40 -12.62 -5.08
N ILE A 44 -7.85 -13.39 -6.08
CA ILE A 44 -8.24 -14.79 -5.89
C ILE A 44 -7.01 -15.62 -5.53
N GLN A 45 -5.90 -15.46 -6.27
CA GLN A 45 -4.66 -16.17 -5.98
C GLN A 45 -4.08 -15.79 -4.60
N ALA A 46 -4.19 -14.52 -4.22
CA ALA A 46 -3.81 -14.07 -2.88
C ALA A 46 -4.64 -14.77 -1.78
N SER A 47 -5.96 -14.85 -1.94
CA SER A 47 -6.84 -15.57 -1.00
C SER A 47 -6.45 -17.05 -0.86
N ILE A 48 -6.20 -17.71 -2.00
CA ILE A 48 -5.78 -19.12 -2.02
C ILE A 48 -4.44 -19.32 -1.28
N LEU A 49 -3.47 -18.42 -1.49
CA LEU A 49 -2.19 -18.47 -0.78
C LEU A 49 -2.35 -18.27 0.73
N SER A 50 -3.27 -17.39 1.13
CA SER A 50 -3.59 -17.17 2.54
C SER A 50 -4.19 -18.40 3.20
N GLU A 51 -5.22 -18.98 2.58
CA GLU A 51 -5.95 -20.12 3.11
C GLU A 51 -5.10 -21.40 3.12
N ARG A 52 -4.29 -21.62 2.09
CA ARG A 52 -3.56 -22.90 1.93
C ARG A 52 -2.20 -22.93 2.59
N VAL A 53 -1.52 -21.78 2.66
CA VAL A 53 -0.11 -21.71 3.09
C VAL A 53 0.06 -20.78 4.29
N GLY A 54 -1.01 -20.11 4.75
CA GLY A 54 -0.99 -19.28 5.95
C GLY A 54 -0.32 -17.92 5.74
N PHE A 55 -0.17 -17.46 4.49
CA PHE A 55 0.36 -16.12 4.24
C PHE A 55 -0.64 -15.04 4.62
N GLN A 56 -0.17 -13.96 5.24
CA GLN A 56 -0.96 -12.76 5.39
C GLN A 56 -1.02 -12.01 4.05
N VAL A 57 -2.24 -11.81 3.52
CA VAL A 57 -2.45 -10.97 2.34
C VAL A 57 -2.49 -9.51 2.75
N ILE A 58 -1.76 -8.67 2.03
CA ILE A 58 -1.76 -7.22 2.19
C ILE A 58 -2.32 -6.61 0.90
N ASP A 59 -3.56 -6.11 0.92
CA ASP A 59 -4.12 -5.28 -0.16
C ASP A 59 -4.06 -3.80 0.25
N LEU A 60 -3.34 -3.02 -0.54
CA LEU A 60 -3.18 -1.58 -0.35
C LEU A 60 -4.52 -0.84 -0.27
N ARG A 61 -5.51 -1.27 -1.07
CA ARG A 61 -6.82 -0.62 -1.12
C ARG A 61 -7.60 -0.85 0.17
N GLU A 62 -7.50 -2.06 0.73
CA GLU A 62 -8.12 -2.36 2.01
C GLU A 62 -7.46 -1.58 3.13
N LEU A 63 -6.13 -1.48 3.10
CA LEU A 63 -5.36 -0.70 4.05
C LEU A 63 -5.69 0.80 4.02
N ILE A 64 -5.88 1.37 2.83
CA ILE A 64 -6.31 2.76 2.67
C ILE A 64 -7.74 2.95 3.20
N LYS A 65 -8.65 2.02 2.89
CA LYS A 65 -10.04 2.06 3.38
C LYS A 65 -10.15 1.88 4.90
N SER A 66 -9.30 1.04 5.49
CA SER A 66 -9.27 0.85 6.94
C SER A 66 -8.74 2.11 7.63
N GLU A 67 -7.77 2.78 7.02
CA GLU A 67 -7.22 4.03 7.52
C GLU A 67 -8.19 5.21 7.36
N SER A 68 -8.92 5.31 6.25
CA SER A 68 -9.90 6.38 6.01
C SER A 68 -11.10 6.32 6.96
N LYS A 69 -11.36 5.17 7.57
CA LYS A 69 -12.37 4.98 8.63
C LYS A 69 -11.91 5.45 10.01
N LYS A 70 -10.61 5.68 10.23
CA LYS A 70 -10.10 6.14 11.52
C LYS A 70 -10.33 7.64 11.65
N GLU A 71 -10.80 8.08 12.82
CA GLU A 71 -10.99 9.49 13.17
C GLU A 71 -9.66 10.17 13.53
N THR A 72 -8.67 10.03 12.66
CA THR A 72 -7.36 10.70 12.76
C THR A 72 -7.25 11.77 11.69
N ASP A 73 -6.36 12.75 11.87
CA ASP A 73 -6.11 13.77 10.86
C ASP A 73 -5.70 13.15 9.52
N ARG A 74 -4.91 12.07 9.58
CA ARG A 74 -4.56 11.25 8.40
C ARG A 74 -5.79 10.60 7.75
N GLY A 75 -6.66 9.97 8.54
CA GLY A 75 -7.87 9.32 8.03
C GLY A 75 -8.79 10.31 7.32
N LYS A 76 -8.93 11.53 7.87
CA LYS A 76 -9.67 12.63 7.24
C LYS A 76 -9.05 13.06 5.91
N LEU A 77 -7.73 13.28 5.87
CA LEU A 77 -7.01 13.61 4.63
C LEU A 77 -7.20 12.54 3.56
N ILE A 78 -7.02 11.27 3.89
CA ILE A 78 -7.21 10.14 2.96
C ILE A 78 -8.64 10.10 2.43
N LYS A 79 -9.63 10.29 3.32
CA LYS A 79 -11.06 10.33 2.95
C LYS A 79 -11.38 11.48 1.99
N ASP A 80 -10.74 12.63 2.16
CA ASP A 80 -10.92 13.78 1.25
C ASP A 80 -10.27 13.52 -0.12
N PHE A 81 -9.09 12.89 -0.16
CA PHE A 81 -8.47 12.44 -1.40
C PHE A 81 -9.34 11.40 -2.13
N GLU A 82 -9.88 10.42 -1.42
CA GLU A 82 -10.78 9.39 -1.95
C GLU A 82 -12.05 10.00 -2.56
N LYS A 83 -12.69 10.96 -1.88
CA LYS A 83 -13.87 11.68 -2.38
C LYS A 83 -13.57 12.53 -3.62
N SER A 84 -12.39 13.16 -3.65
CA SER A 84 -11.98 14.01 -4.78
C SER A 84 -11.51 13.23 -6.01
N ALA A 85 -11.52 11.88 -5.97
CA ALA A 85 -10.99 11.00 -7.01
C ALA A 85 -9.55 11.35 -7.44
N ARG A 86 -8.78 11.97 -6.54
CA ARG A 86 -7.37 12.33 -6.77
C ARG A 86 -6.47 11.20 -6.29
N LYS A 87 -5.28 11.11 -6.90
CA LYS A 87 -4.24 10.17 -6.46
C LYS A 87 -3.86 10.49 -5.02
N ILE A 88 -3.90 9.49 -4.13
CA ILE A 88 -3.39 9.62 -2.77
C ILE A 88 -1.86 9.71 -2.87
N PRO A 89 -1.21 10.72 -2.26
CA PRO A 89 0.24 10.84 -2.26
C PRO A 89 0.92 9.60 -1.66
N ASP A 90 2.00 9.13 -2.29
CA ASP A 90 2.72 7.92 -1.90
C ASP A 90 3.21 7.96 -0.43
N VAL A 91 3.51 9.17 0.06
CA VAL A 91 3.88 9.42 1.46
C VAL A 91 2.81 8.97 2.43
N SER A 92 1.53 9.28 2.17
CA SER A 92 0.41 8.94 3.05
C SER A 92 0.18 7.43 3.16
N ILE A 93 0.50 6.70 2.09
CA ILE A 93 0.33 5.26 1.99
C ILE A 93 1.38 4.51 2.82
N ARG A 94 2.63 4.98 2.80
CA ARG A 94 3.75 4.34 3.49
C ARG A 94 3.53 4.21 5.00
N TYR A 95 2.97 5.23 5.64
CA TYR A 95 2.67 5.18 7.08
C TYR A 95 1.59 4.17 7.45
N SER A 96 0.81 3.67 6.49
CA SER A 96 -0.29 2.74 6.79
C SER A 96 0.20 1.30 6.95
N LEU A 97 1.30 0.93 6.28
CA LEU A 97 1.76 -0.46 6.17
C LEU A 97 2.40 -1.07 7.43
N MET A 98 2.70 -0.30 8.48
CA MET A 98 3.39 -0.80 9.67
C MET A 98 2.93 -0.12 10.97
N LYS A 99 1.65 -0.22 11.30
CA LYS A 99 1.15 -0.07 12.67
C LYS A 99 0.58 -1.39 13.15
#